data_AF-A0A8C5MQ78-F1
#
_entry.id   AF-A0A8C5MQ78-F1
#
_cell.length_a   1.000
_cell.length_b   1.000
_cell.length_c   1.000
_cell.angle_alpha   90.00
_cell.angle_beta   90.00
_cell.angle_gamma   90.00
#
_symmetry.space_group_name_H-M   'P 1'
#
loop_
_entity.id
_entity.type
_entity.pdbx_description
1 polymer ?
#
loop_
_entity_poly.entity_id
_entity_poly.type
_entity_poly.pdbx_seq_one_letter_code
_entity_poly.pdbx_strand_id
1 'polypeptide(L)'
;MEPDNSDSNEASPKPVKCSNEASPKPLKSSNEGSPEPGNNDSSEASPEQSNMDSNEVSPRLGNMDSNEASPVSYSYQDRNPSPPPSDEGTTVPDSIGSTLYSKPWLFGTLTKLIEFVERRPVNREEEEEETSMELDEDLEDDLCKVWDMSMNEDVALFLKEFGVPDLFVGVINKSRSDRLTEICVGILGNMCCHEETREMITENEVLWRMLLLLLSEPDPPTLLETSRLLLTCLSHRDVANIWLNRIKTQTAVKDHICFIMRSSTNADLLLKVGQLVDKLFDMDSKLMIKWVAGPSRHSSDDEQTPSESNPPVMLFIPSWLEAAKQLRVEGADGLHVYLRTLHLLTIVDGAYLAIVKTPDGGESIWDFLYDLLMHDLCQPGDPPLMAQRQKTMLCSVLGVLSMMFIGRTGQEFLQIHKNLQLIDRTMHVLHHVELHEDSVLEQCKKKRTDSDSQSLLKEDHTIQIFKDICHEFLADMLNALKKDNIKACFQEGYLNERKCCKAIKYIVPNYQSQASGFIKAMSEVDGNLSETLQKLLPLSSDGP
;
A
#
# COMPACT_ATOMS: atom_id res chain seq x y z
N MET A 1 -22.54 22.99 -84.73
CA MET A 1 -21.23 22.60 -85.26
C MET A 1 -20.31 22.45 -84.05
N GLU A 2 -19.95 21.21 -83.72
CA GLU A 2 -18.77 20.82 -82.90
C GLU A 2 -17.46 21.23 -83.63
N PRO A 3 -16.23 20.90 -83.13
CA PRO A 3 -15.76 20.33 -81.85
C PRO A 3 -14.68 21.24 -81.17
N ASP A 4 -13.96 20.95 -80.06
CA ASP A 4 -13.15 19.75 -79.76
C ASP A 4 -12.64 19.68 -78.30
N ASN A 5 -12.10 18.50 -77.98
CA ASN A 5 -11.84 17.77 -76.73
C ASN A 5 -10.71 18.25 -75.79
N SER A 6 -10.78 17.84 -74.50
CA SER A 6 -9.85 16.84 -73.92
C SER A 6 -10.20 16.44 -72.47
N ASP A 7 -10.22 15.12 -72.26
CA ASP A 7 -10.50 14.36 -71.03
C ASP A 7 -9.36 14.36 -70.00
N SER A 8 -9.70 14.13 -68.73
CA SER A 8 -8.84 13.44 -67.74
C SER A 8 -9.70 12.82 -66.62
N ASN A 9 -9.82 11.49 -66.65
CA ASN A 9 -10.39 10.64 -65.60
C ASN A 9 -9.37 10.42 -64.47
N GLU A 10 -9.81 10.35 -63.21
CA GLU A 10 -9.13 9.53 -62.21
C GLU A 10 -10.13 8.90 -61.22
N ALA A 11 -10.01 7.58 -61.07
CA ALA A 11 -10.98 6.68 -60.46
C ALA A 11 -10.55 6.23 -59.06
N SER A 12 -11.53 6.02 -58.19
CA SER A 12 -11.38 5.38 -56.88
C SER A 12 -11.04 3.88 -56.99
N PRO A 13 -10.26 3.30 -56.07
CA PRO A 13 -10.20 1.85 -55.91
C PRO A 13 -10.98 1.35 -54.69
N LYS A 14 -11.68 0.23 -54.92
CA LYS A 14 -12.37 -0.66 -53.97
C LYS A 14 -11.38 -1.65 -53.30
N PRO A 15 -11.78 -2.33 -52.20
CA PRO A 15 -10.89 -3.14 -51.37
C PRO A 15 -10.72 -4.57 -51.90
N VAL A 16 -9.55 -5.17 -51.63
CA VAL A 16 -9.23 -6.58 -51.92
C VAL A 16 -9.04 -7.33 -50.60
N LYS A 17 -9.77 -8.45 -50.44
CA LYS A 17 -9.52 -9.52 -49.47
C LYS A 17 -8.48 -10.49 -50.05
N CYS A 18 -7.56 -10.99 -49.23
CA CYS A 18 -7.14 -12.40 -49.27
C CYS A 18 -6.46 -12.83 -47.97
N SER A 19 -6.74 -14.07 -47.60
CA SER A 19 -6.38 -14.78 -46.37
C SER A 19 -5.07 -15.57 -46.53
N ASN A 20 -4.30 -15.73 -45.45
CA ASN A 20 -3.86 -17.01 -44.85
C ASN A 20 -2.50 -16.93 -44.11
N GLU A 21 -2.54 -17.43 -42.87
CA GLU A 21 -1.57 -18.32 -42.18
C GLU A 21 -0.06 -18.02 -42.23
N ALA A 22 0.52 -17.74 -41.05
CA ALA A 22 1.56 -18.59 -40.43
C ALA A 22 1.98 -18.04 -39.05
N SER A 23 1.77 -18.84 -38.00
CA SER A 23 2.31 -18.62 -36.65
C SER A 23 3.83 -18.76 -36.60
N PRO A 24 4.56 -18.01 -35.77
CA PRO A 24 5.94 -18.36 -35.41
C PRO A 24 5.94 -19.26 -34.16
N LYS A 25 6.57 -20.44 -34.29
CA LYS A 25 6.94 -21.32 -33.17
C LYS A 25 8.14 -20.72 -32.41
N PRO A 26 8.22 -20.87 -31.08
CA PRO A 26 9.40 -20.48 -30.32
C PRO A 26 10.52 -21.53 -30.44
N LEU A 27 11.76 -21.04 -30.56
CA LEU A 27 12.98 -21.85 -30.56
C LEU A 27 13.21 -22.47 -29.17
N LYS A 28 13.54 -23.76 -29.16
CA LYS A 28 14.15 -24.46 -28.02
C LYS A 28 15.64 -24.10 -27.97
N SER A 29 16.10 -23.51 -26.87
CA SER A 29 17.51 -23.53 -26.49
C SER A 29 17.68 -24.32 -25.19
N SER A 30 18.67 -25.19 -25.23
CA SER A 30 19.16 -26.14 -24.24
C SER A 30 19.51 -25.48 -22.90
N ASN A 31 19.12 -26.11 -21.80
CA ASN A 31 19.46 -25.72 -20.44
C ASN A 31 20.47 -26.74 -19.87
N GLU A 32 21.69 -26.30 -19.60
CA GLU A 32 22.70 -26.99 -18.77
C GLU A 32 22.88 -26.19 -17.46
N GLY A 33 22.65 -26.85 -16.33
CA GLY A 33 23.43 -26.75 -15.08
C GLY A 33 23.51 -25.45 -14.24
N SER A 34 22.66 -25.39 -13.19
CA SER A 34 22.96 -25.00 -11.77
C SER A 34 23.35 -23.54 -11.41
N PRO A 35 23.30 -23.11 -10.12
CA PRO A 35 22.48 -23.51 -8.96
C PRO A 35 21.69 -22.33 -8.29
N GLU A 36 20.82 -22.67 -7.33
CA GLU A 36 19.97 -21.79 -6.50
C GLU A 36 20.71 -20.68 -5.72
N PRO A 37 20.07 -19.53 -5.43
CA PRO A 37 20.39 -18.69 -4.28
C PRO A 37 19.32 -18.81 -3.17
N GLY A 38 19.82 -18.90 -1.94
CA GLY A 38 19.05 -19.13 -0.73
C GLY A 38 18.26 -17.92 -0.22
N ASN A 39 17.25 -18.26 0.58
CA ASN A 39 16.40 -17.37 1.35
C ASN A 39 17.20 -16.55 2.38
N ASN A 40 16.96 -15.24 2.42
CA ASN A 40 17.17 -14.41 3.60
C ASN A 40 15.86 -13.66 3.89
N ASP A 41 15.02 -14.26 4.74
CA ASP A 41 13.91 -13.59 5.41
C ASP A 41 14.48 -12.62 6.46
N SER A 42 14.20 -11.32 6.30
CA SER A 42 14.42 -10.32 7.35
C SER A 42 13.08 -10.07 8.04
N SER A 43 12.98 -10.51 9.29
CA SER A 43 11.79 -10.39 10.13
C SER A 43 11.65 -8.99 10.72
N GLU A 44 10.55 -8.30 10.38
CA GLU A 44 9.98 -7.20 11.16
C GLU A 44 9.40 -7.74 12.47
N ALA A 45 9.79 -7.16 13.61
CA ALA A 45 9.18 -7.44 14.90
C ALA A 45 8.68 -6.13 15.55
N SER A 46 7.39 -6.09 15.86
CA SER A 46 6.79 -5.15 16.82
C SER A 46 6.53 -5.87 18.15
N PRO A 47 6.48 -5.16 19.29
CA PRO A 47 6.70 -5.77 20.60
C PRO A 47 5.39 -6.20 21.28
N GLU A 48 5.36 -7.42 21.82
CA GLU A 48 4.36 -7.84 22.81
C GLU A 48 5.01 -8.06 24.18
N GLN A 49 4.41 -7.41 25.18
CA GLN A 49 4.70 -7.53 26.61
C GLN A 49 4.36 -8.94 27.10
N SER A 50 5.22 -9.54 27.93
CA SER A 50 4.82 -10.70 28.74
C SER A 50 5.28 -10.57 30.19
N ASN A 51 4.29 -10.74 31.07
CA ASN A 51 4.38 -10.76 32.52
C ASN A 51 5.11 -12.02 33.01
N MET A 52 5.89 -11.84 34.07
CA MET A 52 6.36 -12.93 34.92
C MET A 52 5.19 -13.54 35.68
N ASP A 53 5.10 -14.88 35.71
CA ASP A 53 4.81 -15.56 36.97
C ASP A 53 5.31 -17.01 37.00
N SER A 54 5.38 -17.49 38.23
CA SER A 54 6.24 -18.54 38.77
C SER A 54 5.55 -19.91 38.86
N ASN A 55 6.31 -21.01 38.78
CA ASN A 55 6.34 -22.07 39.82
C ASN A 55 7.11 -23.35 39.46
N GLU A 56 7.67 -23.89 40.55
CA GLU A 56 8.34 -25.14 40.87
C GLU A 56 7.91 -26.42 40.10
N VAL A 57 8.83 -27.40 40.04
CA VAL A 57 8.73 -28.68 40.78
C VAL A 57 9.94 -29.59 40.46
N SER A 58 10.60 -30.09 41.52
CA SER A 58 11.63 -31.15 41.51
C SER A 58 11.04 -32.55 41.30
N PRO A 59 11.87 -33.59 41.05
CA PRO A 59 11.98 -34.62 42.10
C PRO A 59 13.38 -35.24 42.36
N ARG A 60 13.42 -35.85 43.56
CA ARG A 60 14.43 -36.59 44.36
C ARG A 60 14.95 -37.90 43.70
N LEU A 61 16.20 -38.38 43.83
CA LEU A 61 16.99 -39.04 44.92
C LEU A 61 17.48 -40.44 44.45
N GLY A 62 18.71 -40.83 44.83
CA GLY A 62 19.23 -42.22 44.81
C GLY A 62 20.76 -42.28 44.72
N ASN A 63 21.47 -42.26 45.84
CA ASN A 63 22.09 -43.40 46.57
C ASN A 63 23.61 -43.56 46.33
N MET A 64 24.34 -43.60 47.44
CA MET A 64 25.77 -43.91 47.58
C MET A 64 26.02 -45.42 47.54
N ASP A 65 27.18 -45.84 47.01
CA ASP A 65 27.99 -46.91 47.60
C ASP A 65 29.45 -46.85 47.10
N SER A 66 30.34 -47.24 48.00
CA SER A 66 31.81 -47.11 47.99
C SER A 66 32.56 -48.34 47.46
N ASN A 67 33.75 -48.18 46.86
CA ASN A 67 34.89 -49.12 47.02
C ASN A 67 36.23 -48.59 46.48
N GLU A 68 37.31 -49.08 47.09
CA GLU A 68 38.73 -48.69 47.10
C GLU A 68 39.55 -48.95 45.82
N ALA A 69 40.60 -48.15 45.58
CA ALA A 69 42.02 -48.56 45.39
C ALA A 69 42.86 -47.54 44.55
N SER A 70 44.09 -47.26 45.03
CA SER A 70 45.10 -46.25 44.63
C SER A 70 45.79 -46.44 43.25
N PRO A 71 46.85 -45.68 42.90
CA PRO A 71 46.89 -44.27 42.51
C PRO A 71 47.52 -44.08 41.10
N VAL A 72 47.13 -43.05 40.34
CA VAL A 72 47.88 -42.63 39.15
C VAL A 72 48.23 -41.15 39.25
N SER A 73 49.52 -40.89 39.24
CA SER A 73 50.16 -39.58 39.27
C SER A 73 49.93 -38.83 37.96
N TYR A 74 49.34 -37.63 38.01
CA TYR A 74 49.62 -36.58 37.02
C TYR A 74 49.65 -35.20 37.67
N SER A 75 50.79 -34.55 37.46
CA SER A 75 51.17 -33.13 37.61
C SER A 75 50.16 -32.13 38.17
N TYR A 76 50.53 -31.52 39.29
CA TYR A 76 50.16 -30.14 39.60
C TYR A 76 50.78 -29.21 38.57
N GLN A 77 49.95 -28.59 37.72
CA GLN A 77 50.05 -27.23 37.16
C GLN A 77 49.23 -27.14 35.87
N ASP A 78 47.97 -26.72 35.99
CA ASP A 78 47.37 -25.72 35.10
C ASP A 78 45.99 -25.34 35.67
N ARG A 79 45.96 -24.31 36.52
CA ARG A 79 44.71 -23.64 36.88
C ARG A 79 44.69 -22.31 36.14
N ASN A 80 43.71 -22.17 35.25
CA ASN A 80 43.33 -20.89 34.67
C ASN A 80 43.07 -19.88 35.83
N PRO A 81 43.59 -18.64 35.80
CA PRO A 81 43.27 -17.66 36.83
C PRO A 81 41.76 -17.39 36.84
N SER A 82 41.20 -17.12 38.01
CA SER A 82 39.81 -16.68 38.12
C SER A 82 39.62 -15.36 37.35
N PRO A 83 38.49 -15.17 36.63
CA PRO A 83 38.21 -13.91 35.95
C PRO A 83 38.16 -12.76 36.97
N PRO A 84 38.59 -11.55 36.59
CA PRO A 84 38.50 -10.39 37.46
C PRO A 84 37.03 -10.11 37.84
N PRO A 85 36.78 -9.53 39.03
CA PRO A 85 35.43 -9.20 39.45
C PRO A 85 34.76 -8.32 38.40
N SER A 86 33.53 -8.68 38.03
CA SER A 86 32.69 -7.90 37.13
C SER A 86 32.52 -6.50 37.72
N ASP A 87 33.14 -5.52 37.07
CA ASP A 87 32.97 -4.10 37.36
C ASP A 87 31.55 -3.74 36.89
N GLU A 88 30.57 -3.95 37.76
CA GLU A 88 29.20 -3.47 37.55
C GLU A 88 29.23 -1.93 37.56
N GLY A 89 29.44 -1.32 36.40
CA GLY A 89 29.20 0.11 36.21
C GLY A 89 30.23 0.90 35.40
N THR A 90 31.18 0.28 34.70
CA THR A 90 32.18 1.05 33.95
C THR A 90 31.66 1.40 32.56
N THR A 91 30.94 2.52 32.45
CA THR A 91 30.75 3.22 31.17
C THR A 91 32.13 3.38 30.53
N VAL A 92 32.33 2.81 29.34
CA VAL A 92 33.59 3.00 28.60
C VAL A 92 33.72 4.52 28.37
N PRO A 93 34.81 5.20 28.79
CA PRO A 93 34.86 6.67 28.82
C PRO A 93 34.55 7.36 27.48
N ASP A 94 34.75 6.63 26.38
CA ASP A 94 34.55 7.09 25.00
C ASP A 94 33.29 6.50 24.34
N SER A 95 32.40 5.86 25.08
CA SER A 95 31.14 5.35 24.52
C SER A 95 30.08 6.42 24.34
N ILE A 96 29.22 6.22 23.35
CA ILE A 96 28.02 7.03 23.13
C ILE A 96 26.92 6.55 24.07
N GLY A 97 26.58 7.36 25.07
CA GLY A 97 25.59 7.00 26.09
C GLY A 97 25.89 5.65 26.75
N SER A 98 24.88 4.78 26.77
CA SER A 98 24.95 3.42 27.31
C SER A 98 25.44 2.36 26.31
N THR A 99 25.73 2.75 25.08
CA THR A 99 26.12 1.83 24.00
C THR A 99 27.60 1.44 24.05
N LEU A 100 28.00 0.52 23.18
CA LEU A 100 29.42 0.19 22.95
C LEU A 100 30.04 1.01 21.78
N TYR A 101 29.27 1.91 21.19
CA TYR A 101 29.72 2.69 20.04
C TYR A 101 30.71 3.79 20.45
N SER A 102 31.77 3.96 19.66
CA SER A 102 32.87 4.88 19.96
C SER A 102 32.58 6.31 19.49
N LYS A 103 32.57 7.28 20.43
CA LYS A 103 32.47 8.72 20.14
C LYS A 103 33.61 9.20 19.23
N PRO A 104 34.91 8.90 19.50
CA PRO A 104 36.00 9.33 18.63
C PRO A 104 35.91 8.78 17.21
N TRP A 105 35.47 7.53 17.05
CA TRP A 105 35.31 6.93 15.73
C TRP A 105 34.24 7.67 14.92
N LEU A 106 33.06 7.87 15.51
CA LEU A 106 31.96 8.58 14.86
C LEU A 106 32.35 10.02 14.49
N PHE A 107 33.01 10.74 15.40
CA PHE A 107 33.54 12.07 15.12
C PHE A 107 34.56 12.07 13.97
N GLY A 108 35.46 11.07 13.94
CA GLY A 108 36.41 10.88 12.86
C GLY A 108 35.71 10.70 11.51
N THR A 109 34.68 9.87 11.45
CA THR A 109 33.86 9.66 10.24
C THR A 109 33.19 10.95 9.76
N LEU A 110 32.55 11.70 10.66
CA LEU A 110 31.92 12.98 10.31
C LEU A 110 32.93 14.04 9.84
N THR A 111 34.14 14.03 10.42
CA THR A 111 35.24 14.91 9.98
C THR A 111 35.70 14.56 8.57
N LYS A 112 35.88 13.26 8.27
CA LYS A 112 36.18 12.80 6.89
C LYS A 112 35.10 13.23 5.89
N LEU A 113 33.82 13.17 6.29
CA LEU A 113 32.70 13.64 5.46
C LEU A 113 32.79 15.14 5.15
N ILE A 114 33.10 15.96 6.16
CA ILE A 114 33.31 17.41 5.95
C ILE A 114 34.45 17.65 4.97
N GLU A 115 35.59 17.00 5.17
CA GLU A 115 36.74 17.11 4.27
C GLU A 115 36.41 16.68 2.84
N PHE A 116 35.63 15.60 2.67
CA PHE A 116 35.19 15.13 1.37
C PHE A 116 34.38 16.20 0.63
N VAL A 117 33.40 16.82 1.30
CA VAL A 117 32.53 17.85 0.71
C VAL A 117 33.27 19.18 0.47
N GLU A 118 34.28 19.49 1.26
CA GLU A 118 35.09 20.71 1.11
C GLU A 118 36.15 20.61 0.01
N ARG A 119 36.56 19.41 -0.40
CA ARG A 119 37.50 19.17 -1.50
C ARG A 119 36.85 19.53 -2.85
N ARG A 120 36.81 20.82 -3.20
CA ARG A 120 36.63 21.26 -4.59
C ARG A 120 37.98 21.31 -5.31
N PRO A 121 38.11 20.76 -6.54
CA PRO A 121 39.26 21.06 -7.38
C PRO A 121 39.23 22.54 -7.78
N VAL A 122 40.31 23.26 -7.51
CA VAL A 122 40.46 24.71 -7.75
C VAL A 122 40.49 25.07 -9.26
N ASN A 123 40.52 24.08 -10.17
CA ASN A 123 40.76 24.30 -11.60
C ASN A 123 39.74 23.59 -12.52
N ARG A 124 38.45 23.89 -12.43
CA ARG A 124 37.49 23.54 -13.50
C ARG A 124 36.55 24.71 -13.77
N GLU A 125 37.02 25.63 -14.61
CA GLU A 125 36.16 26.61 -15.29
C GLU A 125 35.72 26.12 -16.69
N GLU A 126 36.08 24.91 -17.14
CA GLU A 126 35.82 24.49 -18.54
C GLU A 126 35.40 23.01 -18.77
N GLU A 127 34.89 22.29 -17.77
CA GLU A 127 34.28 20.95 -17.99
C GLU A 127 32.94 20.85 -17.26
N GLU A 128 31.90 21.43 -17.86
CA GLU A 128 30.47 21.20 -17.54
C GLU A 128 29.98 19.84 -18.09
N GLU A 129 30.72 18.77 -17.85
CA GLU A 129 30.25 17.41 -18.11
C GLU A 129 30.02 16.71 -16.76
N GLU A 130 28.73 16.57 -16.40
CA GLU A 130 28.04 15.39 -15.84
C GLU A 130 28.85 14.35 -15.02
N THR A 131 29.89 14.75 -14.31
CA THR A 131 30.61 13.84 -13.40
C THR A 131 30.00 13.99 -12.02
N SER A 132 29.11 13.05 -11.69
CA SER A 132 28.65 12.80 -10.32
C SER A 132 29.85 12.68 -9.40
N MET A 133 29.74 13.19 -8.16
CA MET A 133 30.80 13.02 -7.18
C MET A 133 30.71 11.59 -6.65
N GLU A 134 31.65 10.74 -7.06
CA GLU A 134 31.73 9.37 -6.54
C GLU A 134 32.14 9.41 -5.06
N LEU A 135 31.37 8.72 -4.22
CA LEU A 135 31.66 8.57 -2.80
C LEU A 135 32.77 7.52 -2.66
N ASP A 136 33.80 7.84 -1.87
CA ASP A 136 34.88 6.91 -1.56
C ASP A 136 34.33 5.68 -0.80
N GLU A 137 34.66 4.45 -1.25
CA GLU A 137 34.10 3.20 -0.72
C GLU A 137 34.31 3.06 0.81
N ASP A 138 35.50 3.42 1.31
CA ASP A 138 35.81 3.38 2.75
C ASP A 138 34.94 4.37 3.54
N LEU A 139 34.71 5.57 2.99
CA LEU A 139 33.83 6.56 3.59
C LEU A 139 32.36 6.14 3.51
N GLU A 140 31.92 5.54 2.42
CA GLU A 140 30.58 4.98 2.27
C GLU A 140 30.32 3.90 3.33
N ASP A 141 31.22 2.93 3.47
CA ASP A 141 31.13 1.86 4.46
C ASP A 141 31.08 2.41 5.88
N ASP A 142 31.90 3.41 6.19
CA ASP A 142 31.87 4.07 7.49
C ASP A 142 30.54 4.81 7.71
N LEU A 143 29.99 5.50 6.70
CA LEU A 143 28.71 6.20 6.81
C LEU A 143 27.51 5.25 6.86
N CYS A 144 27.55 4.10 6.20
CA CYS A 144 26.53 3.06 6.32
C CYS A 144 26.48 2.49 7.75
N LYS A 145 27.63 2.30 8.40
CA LYS A 145 27.67 1.95 9.83
C LYS A 145 27.04 3.06 10.69
N VAL A 146 27.28 4.33 10.37
CA VAL A 146 26.62 5.45 11.08
C VAL A 146 25.10 5.39 10.88
N TRP A 147 24.64 5.07 9.68
CA TRP A 147 23.23 4.85 9.39
C TRP A 147 22.65 3.74 10.27
N ASP A 148 23.27 2.56 10.32
CA ASP A 148 22.82 1.47 11.18
C ASP A 148 22.80 1.89 12.67
N MET A 149 23.86 2.57 13.13
CA MET A 149 23.98 3.04 14.51
C MET A 149 22.92 4.08 14.89
N SER A 150 22.50 4.93 13.95
CA SER A 150 21.57 6.03 14.20
C SER A 150 20.15 5.58 14.59
N MET A 151 19.84 4.29 14.44
CA MET A 151 18.61 3.71 14.97
C MET A 151 18.57 3.71 16.51
N ASN A 152 19.74 3.69 17.16
CA ASN A 152 19.85 3.76 18.62
C ASN A 152 19.64 5.19 19.14
N GLU A 153 18.84 5.33 20.20
CA GLU A 153 18.47 6.63 20.78
C GLU A 153 19.69 7.43 21.28
N ASP A 154 20.62 6.82 22.02
CA ASP A 154 21.83 7.50 22.51
C ASP A 154 22.69 8.04 21.35
N VAL A 155 22.75 7.28 20.24
CA VAL A 155 23.46 7.71 19.03
C VAL A 155 22.74 8.87 18.35
N ALA A 156 21.41 8.78 18.19
CA ALA A 156 20.63 9.85 17.58
C ALA A 156 20.74 11.16 18.38
N LEU A 157 20.68 11.09 19.71
CA LEU A 157 20.90 12.24 20.60
C LEU A 157 22.30 12.81 20.46
N PHE A 158 23.32 11.96 20.38
CA PHE A 158 24.70 12.40 20.15
C PHE A 158 24.89 13.07 18.78
N LEU A 159 24.29 12.54 17.70
CA LEU A 159 24.31 13.17 16.38
C LEU A 159 23.62 14.55 16.40
N LYS A 160 22.52 14.69 17.16
CA LYS A 160 21.87 15.98 17.41
C LYS A 160 22.79 16.95 18.16
N GLU A 161 23.40 16.53 19.26
CA GLU A 161 24.35 17.36 20.03
C GLU A 161 25.50 17.86 19.16
N PHE A 162 25.94 17.04 18.20
CA PHE A 162 27.01 17.37 17.27
C PHE A 162 26.58 18.29 16.11
N GLY A 163 25.29 18.60 15.97
CA GLY A 163 24.79 19.45 14.87
C GLY A 163 24.77 18.76 13.51
N VAL A 164 24.68 17.42 13.48
CA VAL A 164 24.63 16.62 12.23
C VAL A 164 23.50 17.04 11.28
N PRO A 165 22.28 17.38 11.75
CA PRO A 165 21.22 17.82 10.84
C PRO A 165 21.57 19.08 10.05
N ASP A 166 22.21 20.06 10.69
CA ASP A 166 22.68 21.28 10.00
C ASP A 166 23.87 20.99 9.09
N LEU A 167 24.77 20.10 9.51
CA LEU A 167 25.86 19.59 8.67
C LEU A 167 25.31 18.96 7.39
N PHE A 168 24.29 18.11 7.49
CA PHE A 168 23.70 17.40 6.36
C PHE A 168 22.99 18.31 5.38
N VAL A 169 22.40 19.43 5.83
CA VAL A 169 21.95 20.49 4.92
C VAL A 169 23.12 20.97 4.05
N GLY A 170 24.29 21.20 4.65
CA GLY A 170 25.49 21.60 3.92
C GLY A 170 26.02 20.52 2.97
N VAL A 171 25.99 19.26 3.40
CA VAL A 171 26.44 18.09 2.62
C VAL A 171 25.55 17.91 1.39
N ILE A 172 24.24 17.76 1.57
CA ILE A 172 23.27 17.49 0.50
C ILE A 172 23.29 18.59 -0.55
N ASN A 173 23.38 19.86 -0.15
CA ASN A 173 23.46 20.97 -1.10
C ASN A 173 24.75 21.02 -1.93
N LYS A 174 25.81 20.32 -1.50
CA LYS A 174 27.14 20.39 -2.13
C LYS A 174 27.56 19.10 -2.83
N SER A 175 27.13 17.93 -2.35
CA SER A 175 27.81 16.67 -2.64
C SER A 175 27.52 16.06 -4.02
N ARG A 176 26.49 16.48 -4.78
CA ARG A 176 26.13 15.91 -6.12
C ARG A 176 26.22 14.36 -6.19
N SER A 177 26.03 13.69 -5.06
CA SER A 177 26.22 12.26 -4.87
C SER A 177 24.92 11.72 -4.32
N ASP A 178 24.20 10.99 -5.18
CA ASP A 178 22.88 10.46 -4.85
C ASP A 178 22.99 9.49 -3.67
N ARG A 179 23.99 8.60 -3.70
CA ARG A 179 24.27 7.67 -2.59
C ARG A 179 24.54 8.38 -1.27
N LEU A 180 25.33 9.46 -1.27
CA LEU A 180 25.58 10.21 -0.04
C LEU A 180 24.30 10.93 0.44
N THR A 181 23.48 11.42 -0.47
CA THR A 181 22.20 12.06 -0.15
C THR A 181 21.25 11.04 0.47
N GLU A 182 21.12 9.86 -0.13
CA GLU A 182 20.38 8.72 0.40
C GLU A 182 20.80 8.41 1.84
N ILE A 183 22.11 8.21 2.10
CA ILE A 183 22.62 7.89 3.43
C ILE A 183 22.31 9.01 4.44
N CYS A 184 22.49 10.28 4.07
CA CYS A 184 22.18 11.42 4.94
C CYS A 184 20.69 11.44 5.32
N VAL A 185 19.81 11.25 4.34
CA VAL A 185 18.35 11.21 4.56
C VAL A 185 17.96 10.00 5.39
N GLY A 186 18.60 8.85 5.15
CA GLY A 186 18.40 7.62 5.91
C GLY A 186 18.73 7.77 7.40
N ILE A 187 19.87 8.38 7.71
CA ILE A 187 20.27 8.75 9.08
C ILE A 187 19.24 9.70 9.70
N LEU A 188 18.85 10.77 8.99
CA LEU A 188 17.82 11.70 9.47
C LEU A 188 16.48 11.01 9.73
N GLY A 189 16.11 10.05 8.88
CA GLY A 189 14.90 9.24 9.02
C GLY A 189 14.93 8.41 10.30
N ASN A 190 16.07 7.80 10.63
CA ASN A 190 16.24 7.07 11.89
C ASN A 190 16.22 8.01 13.10
N MET A 191 16.86 9.18 12.99
CA MET A 191 16.78 10.21 14.03
C MET A 191 15.34 10.66 14.28
N CYS A 192 14.47 10.75 13.26
CA CYS A 192 13.07 11.12 13.45
C CYS A 192 12.22 10.11 14.25
N CYS A 193 12.75 8.90 14.52
CA CYS A 193 12.06 7.91 15.36
C CYS A 193 12.07 8.28 16.85
N HIS A 194 13.00 9.15 17.28
CA HIS A 194 13.15 9.57 18.68
C HIS A 194 12.60 10.99 18.88
N GLU A 195 11.96 11.25 20.02
CA GLU A 195 11.15 12.47 20.25
C GLU A 195 11.98 13.76 20.15
N GLU A 196 13.06 13.88 20.90
CA GLU A 196 13.86 15.11 20.95
C GLU A 196 14.54 15.44 19.62
N THR A 197 14.99 14.43 18.89
CA THR A 197 15.61 14.59 17.56
C THR A 197 14.57 14.91 16.50
N ARG A 198 13.37 14.30 16.55
CA ARG A 198 12.24 14.61 15.67
C ARG A 198 11.77 16.05 15.83
N GLU A 199 11.66 16.54 17.06
CA GLU A 199 11.30 17.93 17.35
C GLU A 199 12.31 18.89 16.73
N MET A 200 13.61 18.68 16.96
CA MET A 200 14.67 19.51 16.40
C MET A 200 14.68 19.49 14.86
N ILE A 201 14.53 18.32 14.22
CA ILE A 201 14.43 18.23 12.76
C ILE A 201 13.19 18.97 12.25
N THR A 202 12.08 18.86 13.00
CA THR A 202 10.86 19.58 12.69
C THR A 202 11.06 21.09 12.81
N GLU A 203 11.75 21.60 13.83
CA GLU A 203 11.96 23.04 14.01
C GLU A 203 12.92 23.67 12.99
N ASN A 204 13.81 22.87 12.39
CA ASN A 204 14.80 23.35 11.44
C ASN A 204 14.17 23.73 10.07
N GLU A 205 14.00 25.03 9.83
CA GLU A 205 13.31 25.55 8.64
C GLU A 205 13.99 25.16 7.31
N VAL A 206 15.32 25.20 7.29
CA VAL A 206 16.10 24.93 6.09
C VAL A 206 16.03 23.44 5.76
N LEU A 207 16.15 22.60 6.78
CA LEU A 207 16.12 21.14 6.63
C LEU A 207 14.79 20.64 6.11
N TRP A 208 13.65 21.01 6.71
CA TRP A 208 12.36 20.48 6.23
C TRP A 208 12.03 20.94 4.81
N ARG A 209 12.46 22.15 4.41
CA ARG A 209 12.28 22.63 3.02
C ARG A 209 13.11 21.82 2.04
N MET A 210 14.37 21.56 2.38
CA MET A 210 15.25 20.71 1.59
C MET A 210 14.65 19.30 1.45
N LEU A 211 14.18 18.69 2.54
CA LEU A 211 13.54 17.36 2.52
C LEU A 211 12.31 17.31 1.60
N LEU A 212 11.47 18.35 1.58
CA LEU A 212 10.34 18.41 0.64
C LEU A 212 10.78 18.63 -0.81
N LEU A 213 11.91 19.32 -1.02
CA LEU A 213 12.51 19.49 -2.34
C LEU A 213 13.10 18.16 -2.85
N LEU A 214 13.66 17.32 -1.99
CA LEU A 214 14.22 16.03 -2.39
C LEU A 214 13.21 15.10 -3.08
N LEU A 215 11.91 15.33 -2.91
CA LEU A 215 10.87 14.62 -3.67
C LEU A 215 10.92 14.88 -5.20
N SER A 216 11.65 15.91 -5.66
CA SER A 216 11.90 16.12 -7.09
C SER A 216 13.16 15.45 -7.62
N GLU A 217 13.99 14.85 -6.77
CA GLU A 217 15.21 14.19 -7.20
C GLU A 217 14.89 12.90 -7.98
N PRO A 218 15.73 12.51 -8.97
CA PRO A 218 15.47 11.35 -9.80
C PRO A 218 15.81 10.02 -9.13
N ASP A 219 16.66 10.03 -8.10
CA ASP A 219 17.23 8.84 -7.47
C ASP A 219 16.20 8.07 -6.60
N PRO A 220 15.81 6.83 -6.97
CA PRO A 220 14.78 6.10 -6.25
C PRO A 220 15.10 5.77 -4.78
N PRO A 221 16.33 5.36 -4.40
CA PRO A 221 16.72 5.20 -3.00
C PRO A 221 16.57 6.47 -2.17
N THR A 222 17.02 7.63 -2.67
CA THR A 222 16.84 8.92 -1.99
C THR A 222 15.37 9.28 -1.80
N LEU A 223 14.55 9.06 -2.83
CA LEU A 223 13.09 9.27 -2.77
C LEU A 223 12.41 8.33 -1.76
N LEU A 224 12.88 7.08 -1.66
CA LEU A 224 12.37 6.08 -0.73
C LEU A 224 12.63 6.52 0.72
N GLU A 225 13.86 6.90 1.04
CA GLU A 225 14.23 7.37 2.37
C GLU A 225 13.57 8.69 2.74
N THR A 226 13.45 9.61 1.77
CA THR A 226 12.69 10.86 1.95
C THR A 226 11.23 10.57 2.29
N SER A 227 10.60 9.65 1.56
CA SER A 227 9.22 9.24 1.79
C SER A 227 9.05 8.56 3.15
N ARG A 228 10.01 7.72 3.57
CA ARG A 228 10.04 7.06 4.89
C ARG A 228 10.15 8.07 6.03
N LEU A 229 11.03 9.06 5.91
CA LEU A 229 11.18 10.13 6.89
C LEU A 229 9.89 10.94 7.03
N LEU A 230 9.30 11.38 5.91
CA LEU A 230 8.05 12.14 5.92
C LEU A 230 6.89 11.34 6.55
N LEU A 231 6.78 10.05 6.21
CA LEU A 231 5.78 9.16 6.80
C LEU A 231 5.99 8.99 8.31
N THR A 232 7.24 8.87 8.76
CA THR A 232 7.60 8.81 10.19
C THR A 232 7.09 10.06 10.91
N CYS A 233 7.42 11.24 10.38
CA CYS A 233 6.99 12.52 10.95
C CYS A 233 5.45 12.67 10.98
N LEU A 234 4.75 12.25 9.91
CA LEU A 234 3.28 12.29 9.86
C LEU A 234 2.60 11.26 10.78
N SER A 235 3.33 10.24 11.23
CA SER A 235 2.82 9.19 12.12
C SER A 235 2.89 9.57 13.59
N HIS A 236 3.70 10.57 13.95
CA HIS A 236 3.88 11.04 15.32
C HIS A 236 3.02 12.28 15.63
N ARG A 237 2.09 12.15 16.60
CA ARG A 237 1.00 13.11 16.84
C ARG A 237 1.45 14.54 17.17
N ASP A 238 2.58 14.66 17.85
CA ASP A 238 3.24 15.89 18.28
C ASP A 238 3.65 16.78 17.09
N VAL A 239 4.19 16.19 16.01
CA VAL A 239 4.68 16.95 14.86
C VAL A 239 3.85 16.76 13.59
N ALA A 240 2.96 15.77 13.53
CA ALA A 240 2.22 15.40 12.33
C ALA A 240 1.47 16.58 11.68
N ASN A 241 0.77 17.40 12.48
CA ASN A 241 0.05 18.58 11.98
C ASN A 241 0.98 19.66 11.41
N ILE A 242 2.19 19.78 11.96
CA ILE A 242 3.20 20.74 11.47
C ILE A 242 3.65 20.32 10.07
N TRP A 243 4.00 19.04 9.90
CA TRP A 243 4.40 18.47 8.60
C TRP A 243 3.28 18.50 7.56
N LEU A 244 2.04 18.15 7.97
CA LEU A 244 0.87 18.28 7.10
C LEU A 244 0.71 19.71 6.59
N ASN A 245 0.82 20.72 7.46
CA ASN A 245 0.71 22.12 7.06
C ASN A 245 1.83 22.56 6.11
N ARG A 246 3.06 22.07 6.30
CA ARG A 246 4.19 22.33 5.39
C ARG A 246 3.95 21.73 4.00
N ILE A 247 3.52 20.47 3.95
CA ILE A 247 3.16 19.79 2.70
C ILE A 247 2.03 20.53 1.99
N LYS A 248 1.02 21.01 2.73
CA LYS A 248 -0.08 21.81 2.16
C LYS A 248 0.37 23.15 1.60
N THR A 249 1.40 23.75 2.20
CA THR A 249 1.97 25.04 1.77
C THR A 249 2.82 24.88 0.51
N GLN A 250 3.55 23.77 0.40
CA GLN A 250 4.38 23.49 -0.77
C GLN A 250 3.58 22.73 -1.85
N THR A 251 2.92 23.48 -2.74
CA THR A 251 2.02 22.89 -3.76
C THR A 251 2.69 21.90 -4.70
N ALA A 252 4.01 22.05 -4.95
CA ALA A 252 4.80 21.16 -5.79
C ALA A 252 4.88 19.72 -5.25
N VAL A 253 4.71 19.51 -3.93
CA VAL A 253 4.78 18.17 -3.31
C VAL A 253 3.77 17.22 -3.94
N LYS A 254 2.56 17.69 -4.26
CA LYS A 254 1.56 16.89 -4.96
C LYS A 254 2.10 16.42 -6.32
N ASP A 255 2.66 17.33 -7.09
CA ASP A 255 3.14 17.04 -8.45
C ASP A 255 4.34 16.09 -8.42
N HIS A 256 5.26 16.25 -7.46
CA HIS A 256 6.37 15.33 -7.22
C HIS A 256 5.88 13.93 -6.86
N ILE A 257 4.96 13.80 -5.90
CA ILE A 257 4.36 12.50 -5.53
C ILE A 257 3.64 11.86 -6.74
N CYS A 258 2.89 12.65 -7.51
CA CYS A 258 2.22 12.15 -8.71
C CYS A 258 3.20 11.75 -9.80
N PHE A 259 4.35 12.43 -9.92
CA PHE A 259 5.41 12.03 -10.83
C PHE A 259 6.01 10.69 -10.40
N ILE A 260 6.40 10.53 -9.13
CA ILE A 260 6.97 9.27 -8.61
C ILE A 260 6.03 8.09 -8.88
N MET A 261 4.74 8.22 -8.56
CA MET A 261 3.75 7.17 -8.82
C MET A 261 3.63 6.82 -10.31
N ARG A 262 3.87 7.77 -11.21
CA ARG A 262 3.73 7.58 -12.65
C ARG A 262 5.01 7.07 -13.32
N SER A 263 6.18 7.39 -12.78
CA SER A 263 7.46 7.16 -13.46
C SER A 263 8.33 6.08 -12.82
N SER A 264 8.15 5.78 -11.54
CA SER A 264 8.96 4.78 -10.85
C SER A 264 8.52 3.37 -11.22
N THR A 265 9.50 2.49 -11.49
CA THR A 265 9.33 1.03 -11.57
C THR A 265 9.82 0.31 -10.32
N ASN A 266 10.24 1.06 -9.28
CA ASN A 266 10.67 0.49 -8.00
C ASN A 266 9.43 0.28 -7.12
N ALA A 267 9.08 -0.99 -6.86
CA ALA A 267 7.88 -1.37 -6.11
C ALA A 267 7.91 -0.89 -4.65
N ASP A 268 9.08 -0.93 -3.98
CA ASP A 268 9.22 -0.46 -2.60
C ASP A 268 8.96 1.06 -2.50
N LEU A 269 9.47 1.83 -3.47
CA LEU A 269 9.20 3.26 -3.56
C LEU A 269 7.71 3.53 -3.82
N LEU A 270 7.10 2.81 -4.77
CA LEU A 270 5.66 2.95 -5.04
C LEU A 270 4.82 2.62 -3.81
N LEU A 271 5.16 1.56 -3.07
CA LEU A 271 4.49 1.20 -1.82
C LEU A 271 4.66 2.29 -0.76
N LYS A 272 5.89 2.81 -0.59
CA LYS A 272 6.19 3.84 0.41
C LYS A 272 5.47 5.16 0.11
N VAL A 273 5.45 5.59 -1.15
CA VAL A 273 4.70 6.77 -1.58
C VAL A 273 3.19 6.55 -1.40
N GLY A 274 2.69 5.35 -1.69
CA GLY A 274 1.31 4.97 -1.40
C GLY A 274 0.98 5.13 0.09
N GLN A 275 1.86 4.69 0.99
CA GLN A 275 1.69 4.84 2.45
C GLN A 275 1.69 6.30 2.89
N LEU A 276 2.57 7.12 2.29
CA LEU A 276 2.61 8.55 2.52
C LEU A 276 1.27 9.23 2.11
N VAL A 277 0.76 8.90 0.93
CA VAL A 277 -0.53 9.42 0.44
C VAL A 277 -1.70 8.95 1.31
N ASP A 278 -1.76 7.67 1.66
CA ASP A 278 -2.79 7.11 2.56
C ASP A 278 -2.81 7.88 3.88
N LYS A 279 -1.64 8.11 4.47
CA LYS A 279 -1.52 8.85 5.72
C LYS A 279 -1.98 10.30 5.60
N LEU A 280 -1.61 10.99 4.52
CA LEU A 280 -2.05 12.36 4.26
C LEU A 280 -3.57 12.45 4.11
N PHE A 281 -4.18 11.49 3.41
CA PHE A 281 -5.62 11.46 3.17
C PHE A 281 -6.41 11.12 4.43
N ASP A 282 -5.91 10.20 5.24
CA ASP A 282 -6.47 9.85 6.57
C ASP A 282 -6.47 11.05 7.52
N MET A 283 -5.45 11.91 7.42
CA MET A 283 -5.32 13.10 8.27
C MET A 283 -6.15 14.31 7.81
N ASP A 284 -6.33 14.53 6.49
CA ASP A 284 -7.01 15.71 5.96
C ASP A 284 -7.88 15.38 4.74
N SER A 285 -9.19 15.20 4.98
CA SER A 285 -10.16 14.94 3.93
C SER A 285 -10.30 16.06 2.90
N LYS A 286 -10.02 17.32 3.26
CA LYS A 286 -10.05 18.44 2.31
C LYS A 286 -8.85 18.39 1.37
N LEU A 287 -7.68 18.02 1.88
CA LEU A 287 -6.49 17.76 1.06
C LEU A 287 -6.75 16.64 0.07
N MET A 288 -7.31 15.53 0.55
CA MET A 288 -7.71 14.38 -0.27
C MET A 288 -8.64 14.79 -1.43
N ILE A 289 -9.76 15.48 -1.13
CA ILE A 289 -10.70 15.95 -2.16
C ILE A 289 -10.01 16.90 -3.15
N LYS A 290 -9.16 17.82 -2.66
CA LYS A 290 -8.42 18.77 -3.52
C LYS A 290 -7.46 18.04 -4.48
N TRP A 291 -6.81 16.97 -4.03
CA TRP A 291 -5.87 16.21 -4.86
C TRP A 291 -6.60 15.42 -5.95
N VAL A 292 -7.71 14.77 -5.58
CA VAL A 292 -8.51 13.92 -6.47
C VAL A 292 -9.30 14.72 -7.49
N ALA A 293 -9.96 15.81 -7.08
CA ALA A 293 -10.81 16.61 -7.98
C ALA A 293 -10.03 17.32 -9.09
N GLY A 294 -8.70 17.42 -8.97
CA GLY A 294 -7.85 18.11 -9.93
C GLY A 294 -8.06 19.63 -9.94
N PRO A 295 -7.41 20.36 -10.87
CA PRO A 295 -7.65 21.78 -11.05
C PRO A 295 -9.11 22.04 -11.44
N SER A 296 -9.82 22.87 -10.67
CA SER A 296 -11.18 23.30 -10.99
C SER A 296 -11.17 24.04 -12.33
N ARG A 297 -11.93 23.56 -13.31
CA ARG A 297 -12.15 24.28 -14.59
C ARG A 297 -13.05 25.51 -14.43
N HIS A 298 -13.48 25.86 -13.22
CA HIS A 298 -14.33 27.01 -12.94
C HIS A 298 -13.55 28.15 -12.27
N SER A 299 -12.68 28.78 -13.06
CA SER A 299 -12.43 30.22 -12.99
C SER A 299 -12.44 30.74 -14.43
N SER A 300 -13.64 30.78 -15.01
CA SER A 300 -13.91 31.67 -16.12
C SER A 300 -13.74 33.10 -15.61
N ASP A 301 -12.57 33.69 -15.88
CA ASP A 301 -12.39 35.15 -16.06
C ASP A 301 -10.94 35.53 -16.40
N ASP A 302 -9.98 34.61 -16.44
CA ASP A 302 -8.68 34.86 -17.08
C ASP A 302 -8.50 33.93 -18.29
N GLU A 303 -8.98 34.39 -19.45
CA GLU A 303 -8.42 34.00 -20.75
C GLU A 303 -6.98 34.52 -20.85
N GLN A 304 -6.08 33.94 -20.04
CA GLN A 304 -4.66 34.02 -20.34
C GLN A 304 -4.35 32.83 -21.23
N THR A 305 -3.98 33.16 -22.47
CA THR A 305 -3.37 32.27 -23.46
C THR A 305 -2.46 31.25 -22.77
N PRO A 306 -2.55 29.94 -23.09
CA PRO A 306 -1.66 28.96 -22.50
C PRO A 306 -0.23 29.34 -22.87
N SER A 307 0.56 29.80 -21.89
CA SER A 307 1.99 29.89 -22.11
C SER A 307 2.49 28.45 -22.27
N GLU A 308 3.19 28.17 -23.37
CA GLU A 308 3.83 26.87 -23.66
C GLU A 308 4.90 26.48 -22.62
N SER A 309 5.07 27.27 -21.55
CA SER A 309 6.10 27.15 -20.53
C SER A 309 5.64 26.56 -19.20
N ASN A 310 4.33 26.36 -18.98
CA ASN A 310 3.87 25.74 -17.74
C ASN A 310 3.88 24.21 -17.90
N PRO A 311 4.62 23.47 -17.04
CA PRO A 311 4.61 22.01 -17.09
C PRO A 311 3.18 21.49 -16.89
N PRO A 312 2.82 20.36 -17.53
CA PRO A 312 1.49 19.81 -17.41
C PRO A 312 1.20 19.46 -15.94
N VAL A 313 0.10 20.00 -15.41
CA VAL A 313 -0.34 19.70 -14.04
C VAL A 313 -0.54 18.19 -13.90
N MET A 314 0.17 17.58 -12.96
CA MET A 314 0.04 16.15 -12.71
C MET A 314 -1.29 15.86 -12.03
N LEU A 315 -2.08 14.99 -12.66
CA LEU A 315 -3.37 14.57 -12.14
C LEU A 315 -3.19 13.34 -11.24
N PHE A 316 -3.82 13.39 -10.05
CA PHE A 316 -3.67 12.34 -9.05
C PHE A 316 -4.21 11.00 -9.54
N ILE A 317 -5.42 10.95 -10.10
CA ILE A 317 -6.06 9.69 -10.51
C ILE A 317 -5.26 8.92 -11.56
N PRO A 318 -4.79 9.54 -12.67
CA PRO A 318 -3.91 8.85 -13.63
C PRO A 318 -2.59 8.36 -13.01
N SER A 319 -1.95 9.17 -12.16
CA SER A 319 -0.71 8.78 -11.47
C SER A 319 -0.93 7.61 -10.51
N TRP A 320 -2.00 7.66 -9.72
CA TRP A 320 -2.41 6.57 -8.83
C TRP A 320 -2.67 5.28 -9.62
N LEU A 321 -3.38 5.38 -10.75
CA LEU A 321 -3.71 4.23 -11.60
C LEU A 321 -2.46 3.57 -12.17
N GLU A 322 -1.47 4.36 -12.57
CA GLU A 322 -0.21 3.83 -13.10
C GLU A 322 0.56 3.06 -12.02
N ALA A 323 0.74 3.65 -10.84
CA ALA A 323 1.37 2.97 -9.71
C ALA A 323 0.63 1.68 -9.33
N ALA A 324 -0.69 1.72 -9.24
CA ALA A 324 -1.52 0.56 -8.91
C ALA A 324 -1.40 -0.54 -9.98
N LYS A 325 -1.35 -0.18 -11.27
CA LYS A 325 -1.12 -1.17 -12.34
C LYS A 325 0.26 -1.81 -12.24
N GLN A 326 1.30 -1.03 -11.95
CA GLN A 326 2.65 -1.56 -11.77
C GLN A 326 2.73 -2.54 -10.60
N LEU A 327 2.19 -2.16 -9.43
CA LEU A 327 2.16 -3.04 -8.25
C LEU A 327 1.34 -4.31 -8.49
N ARG A 328 0.24 -4.23 -9.24
CA ARG A 328 -0.60 -5.39 -9.58
C ARG A 328 0.17 -6.47 -10.35
N VAL A 329 1.18 -6.10 -11.16
CA VAL A 329 2.00 -7.07 -11.92
C VAL A 329 2.78 -8.01 -11.00
N GLU A 330 3.23 -7.51 -9.85
CA GLU A 330 3.96 -8.31 -8.85
C GLU A 330 3.02 -9.11 -7.94
N GLY A 331 1.79 -8.64 -7.78
CA GLY A 331 0.71 -9.34 -7.08
C GLY A 331 -0.30 -8.38 -6.45
N ALA A 332 -1.46 -8.91 -6.06
CA ALA A 332 -2.52 -8.09 -5.46
C ALA A 332 -2.15 -7.55 -4.06
N ASP A 333 -1.26 -8.22 -3.33
CA ASP A 333 -0.95 -7.88 -1.94
C ASP A 333 -0.33 -6.47 -1.79
N GLY A 334 0.44 -6.01 -2.78
CA GLY A 334 1.01 -4.66 -2.80
C GLY A 334 -0.02 -3.54 -2.97
N LEU A 335 -1.26 -3.86 -3.37
CA LEU A 335 -2.31 -2.87 -3.65
C LEU A 335 -3.05 -2.40 -2.41
N HIS A 336 -2.88 -3.07 -1.26
CA HIS A 336 -3.68 -2.81 -0.06
C HIS A 336 -3.74 -1.30 0.30
N VAL A 337 -2.60 -0.63 0.29
CA VAL A 337 -2.47 0.79 0.65
C VAL A 337 -3.15 1.69 -0.40
N TYR A 338 -2.96 1.40 -1.68
CA TYR A 338 -3.59 2.14 -2.76
C TYR A 338 -5.11 1.99 -2.71
N LEU A 339 -5.64 0.77 -2.55
CA LEU A 339 -7.08 0.53 -2.45
C LEU A 339 -7.68 1.22 -1.22
N ARG A 340 -6.94 1.25 -0.09
CA ARG A 340 -7.35 1.98 1.10
C ARG A 340 -7.48 3.48 0.83
N THR A 341 -6.57 4.10 0.07
CA THR A 341 -6.67 5.53 -0.28
C THR A 341 -7.96 5.86 -1.03
N LEU A 342 -8.43 4.96 -1.92
CA LEU A 342 -9.72 5.12 -2.59
C LEU A 342 -10.89 4.87 -1.64
N HIS A 343 -10.76 3.90 -0.75
CA HIS A 343 -11.77 3.61 0.25
C HIS A 343 -11.97 4.77 1.24
N LEU A 344 -10.91 5.52 1.60
CA LEU A 344 -11.06 6.74 2.41
C LEU A 344 -11.99 7.79 1.76
N LEU A 345 -12.05 7.86 0.42
CA LEU A 345 -12.96 8.75 -0.31
C LEU A 345 -14.43 8.35 -0.19
N THR A 346 -14.73 7.09 0.13
CA THR A 346 -16.13 6.64 0.32
C THR A 346 -16.67 7.02 1.69
N ILE A 347 -15.78 7.21 2.68
CA ILE A 347 -16.14 7.57 4.06
C ILE A 347 -16.55 9.04 4.16
N VAL A 348 -16.02 9.89 3.27
CA VAL A 348 -16.33 11.32 3.25
C VAL A 348 -17.52 11.57 2.33
N ASP A 349 -18.62 12.08 2.89
CA ASP A 349 -19.86 12.35 2.16
C ASP A 349 -19.64 13.09 0.84
N GLY A 350 -20.00 12.43 -0.27
CA GLY A 350 -19.91 12.99 -1.61
C GLY A 350 -18.49 13.09 -2.19
N ALA A 351 -17.43 12.72 -1.46
CA ALA A 351 -16.06 12.79 -1.97
C ALA A 351 -15.80 11.80 -3.11
N TYR A 352 -16.45 10.64 -3.10
CA TYR A 352 -16.44 9.68 -4.22
C TYR A 352 -16.89 10.29 -5.56
N LEU A 353 -17.72 11.36 -5.55
CA LEU A 353 -18.10 12.07 -6.76
C LEU A 353 -16.92 12.77 -7.44
N ALA A 354 -15.84 13.07 -6.70
CA ALA A 354 -14.61 13.59 -7.30
C ALA A 354 -13.99 12.54 -8.24
N ILE A 355 -14.03 11.25 -7.91
CA ILE A 355 -13.61 10.17 -8.81
C ILE A 355 -14.56 10.07 -10.00
N VAL A 356 -15.86 9.92 -9.72
CA VAL A 356 -16.89 9.67 -10.76
C VAL A 356 -16.94 10.80 -11.80
N LYS A 357 -16.71 12.05 -11.39
CA LYS A 357 -16.74 13.23 -12.28
C LYS A 357 -15.41 13.51 -12.97
N THR A 358 -14.34 12.80 -12.63
CA THR A 358 -13.04 12.98 -13.29
C THR A 358 -13.13 12.46 -14.72
N PRO A 359 -12.84 13.28 -15.75
CA PRO A 359 -12.84 12.84 -17.15
C PRO A 359 -11.90 11.64 -17.33
N ASP A 360 -12.40 10.56 -17.92
CA ASP A 360 -11.73 9.27 -18.15
C ASP A 360 -11.22 8.53 -16.88
N GLY A 361 -10.98 9.24 -15.78
CA GLY A 361 -10.52 8.69 -14.51
C GLY A 361 -11.60 7.88 -13.78
N GLY A 362 -12.86 8.29 -13.85
CA GLY A 362 -13.96 7.52 -13.27
C GLY A 362 -14.12 6.13 -13.91
N GLU A 363 -14.12 6.07 -15.24
CA GLU A 363 -14.20 4.81 -15.99
C GLU A 363 -12.93 3.97 -15.78
N SER A 364 -11.75 4.58 -15.85
CA SER A 364 -10.48 3.86 -15.64
C SER A 364 -10.34 3.25 -14.24
N ILE A 365 -10.82 3.94 -13.19
CA ILE A 365 -10.85 3.40 -11.83
C ILE A 365 -11.85 2.25 -11.74
N TRP A 366 -13.03 2.40 -12.34
CA TRP A 366 -14.04 1.34 -12.37
C TRP A 366 -13.49 0.08 -13.03
N ASP A 367 -12.92 0.21 -14.24
CA ASP A 367 -12.37 -0.92 -14.98
C ASP A 367 -11.25 -1.62 -14.20
N PHE A 368 -10.36 -0.85 -13.57
CA PHE A 368 -9.30 -1.40 -12.74
C PHE A 368 -9.86 -2.21 -11.55
N LEU A 369 -10.83 -1.66 -10.81
CA LEU A 369 -11.44 -2.33 -9.65
C LEU A 369 -12.30 -3.53 -10.06
N TYR A 370 -13.01 -3.41 -11.19
CA TYR A 370 -13.77 -4.49 -11.79
C TYR A 370 -12.84 -5.66 -12.13
N ASP A 371 -11.77 -5.41 -12.88
CA ASP A 371 -10.80 -6.43 -13.25
C ASP A 371 -10.16 -7.11 -12.04
N LEU A 372 -9.82 -6.32 -11.02
CA LEU A 372 -9.23 -6.85 -9.78
C LEU A 372 -10.17 -7.84 -9.09
N LEU A 373 -11.47 -7.52 -9.00
CA LEU A 373 -12.48 -8.40 -8.43
C LEU A 373 -12.79 -9.62 -9.31
N MET A 374 -12.76 -9.43 -10.64
CA MET A 374 -13.04 -10.50 -11.60
C MET A 374 -11.90 -11.50 -11.71
N HIS A 375 -10.65 -11.07 -11.57
CA HIS A 375 -9.49 -11.86 -11.99
C HIS A 375 -8.46 -12.13 -10.90
N ASP A 376 -8.34 -11.30 -9.88
CA ASP A 376 -7.27 -11.44 -8.87
C ASP A 376 -7.78 -11.80 -7.46
N LEU A 377 -8.95 -11.29 -7.07
CA LEU A 377 -9.45 -11.43 -5.69
C LEU A 377 -10.53 -12.52 -5.56
N CYS A 378 -10.33 -13.46 -4.63
CA CYS A 378 -11.25 -14.53 -4.25
C CYS A 378 -11.91 -15.21 -5.46
N GLN A 379 -11.10 -15.88 -6.26
CA GLN A 379 -11.49 -16.54 -7.49
C GLN A 379 -12.37 -17.79 -7.24
N PRO A 380 -13.18 -18.23 -8.21
CA PRO A 380 -14.08 -19.37 -8.02
C PRO A 380 -13.41 -20.70 -7.66
N GLY A 381 -12.13 -20.86 -7.98
CA GLY A 381 -11.33 -22.02 -7.61
C GLY A 381 -10.68 -21.94 -6.22
N ASP A 382 -10.74 -20.78 -5.58
CA ASP A 382 -10.02 -20.54 -4.33
C ASP A 382 -10.71 -21.20 -3.13
N PRO A 383 -9.95 -21.62 -2.10
CA PRO A 383 -10.57 -22.08 -0.86
C PRO A 383 -11.27 -20.91 -0.14
N PRO A 384 -12.33 -21.18 0.66
CA PRO A 384 -13.05 -20.16 1.44
C PRO A 384 -12.15 -19.25 2.30
N LEU A 385 -11.03 -19.77 2.81
CA LEU A 385 -10.02 -19.02 3.57
C LEU A 385 -9.43 -17.83 2.79
N MET A 386 -9.43 -17.85 1.46
CA MET A 386 -8.90 -16.72 0.67
C MET A 386 -9.74 -15.46 0.84
N ALA A 387 -11.06 -15.56 0.94
CA ALA A 387 -11.93 -14.42 1.25
C ALA A 387 -11.54 -13.79 2.60
N GLN A 388 -11.19 -14.63 3.58
CA GLN A 388 -10.73 -14.17 4.90
C GLN A 388 -9.37 -13.48 4.83
N ARG A 389 -8.42 -14.03 4.04
CA ARG A 389 -7.08 -13.46 3.88
C ARG A 389 -7.10 -12.13 3.14
N GLN A 390 -7.98 -11.99 2.14
CA GLN A 390 -8.10 -10.81 1.29
C GLN A 390 -9.20 -9.83 1.74
N LYS A 391 -9.79 -10.04 2.93
CA LYS A 391 -10.97 -9.30 3.40
C LYS A 391 -10.83 -7.78 3.36
N THR A 392 -9.64 -7.24 3.67
CA THR A 392 -9.41 -5.78 3.68
C THR A 392 -9.38 -5.21 2.26
N MET A 393 -8.73 -5.90 1.31
CA MET A 393 -8.75 -5.52 -0.10
C MET A 393 -10.16 -5.65 -0.69
N LEU A 394 -10.86 -6.74 -0.38
CA LEU A 394 -12.24 -6.95 -0.81
C LEU A 394 -13.18 -5.87 -0.28
N CYS A 395 -13.04 -5.47 1.00
CA CYS A 395 -13.78 -4.33 1.56
C CYS A 395 -13.53 -3.05 0.76
N SER A 396 -12.26 -2.71 0.53
CA SER A 396 -11.91 -1.47 -0.19
C SER A 396 -12.43 -1.47 -1.62
N VAL A 397 -12.25 -2.57 -2.36
CA VAL A 397 -12.72 -2.70 -3.75
C VAL A 397 -14.24 -2.61 -3.83
N LEU A 398 -14.96 -3.42 -3.05
CA LEU A 398 -16.42 -3.45 -3.09
C LEU A 398 -17.04 -2.18 -2.52
N GLY A 399 -16.43 -1.57 -1.50
CA GLY A 399 -16.87 -0.29 -0.94
C GLY A 399 -16.79 0.83 -1.97
N VAL A 400 -15.68 0.93 -2.69
CA VAL A 400 -15.50 1.93 -3.74
C VAL A 400 -16.44 1.67 -4.93
N LEU A 401 -16.55 0.40 -5.39
CA LEU A 401 -17.49 0.03 -6.46
C LEU A 401 -18.94 0.35 -6.07
N SER A 402 -19.34 0.05 -4.82
CA SER A 402 -20.68 0.35 -4.30
C SER A 402 -20.98 1.84 -4.37
N MET A 403 -20.10 2.68 -3.83
CA MET A 403 -20.30 4.13 -3.85
C MET A 403 -20.29 4.73 -5.25
N MET A 404 -19.39 4.27 -6.12
CA MET A 404 -19.39 4.70 -7.52
C MET A 404 -20.70 4.31 -8.21
N PHE A 405 -21.19 3.08 -7.98
CA PHE A 405 -22.45 2.61 -8.54
C PHE A 405 -23.67 3.43 -8.06
N ILE A 406 -23.68 3.94 -6.83
CA ILE A 406 -24.71 4.89 -6.37
C ILE A 406 -24.63 6.20 -7.18
N GLY A 407 -23.42 6.67 -7.49
CA GLY A 407 -23.15 7.84 -8.33
C GLY A 407 -23.45 7.69 -9.82
N ARG A 408 -24.04 6.57 -10.28
CA ARG A 408 -24.22 6.22 -11.71
C ARG A 408 -25.05 7.17 -12.56
N THR A 409 -25.77 8.13 -11.97
CA THR A 409 -26.64 9.05 -12.72
C THR A 409 -25.82 9.84 -13.74
N GLY A 410 -26.14 9.66 -15.02
CA GLY A 410 -25.45 10.33 -16.14
C GLY A 410 -24.15 9.67 -16.60
N GLN A 411 -23.78 8.50 -16.06
CA GLN A 411 -22.55 7.77 -16.41
C GLN A 411 -22.89 6.46 -17.13
N GLU A 412 -22.32 6.24 -18.32
CA GLU A 412 -22.64 5.08 -19.15
C GLU A 412 -21.94 3.79 -18.68
N PHE A 413 -20.67 3.87 -18.26
CA PHE A 413 -19.90 2.72 -17.78
C PHE A 413 -20.48 2.10 -16.51
N LEU A 414 -21.19 2.89 -15.70
CA LEU A 414 -21.86 2.47 -14.46
C LEU A 414 -23.27 1.90 -14.67
N GLN A 415 -23.74 1.79 -15.92
CA GLN A 415 -25.06 1.22 -16.18
C GLN A 415 -25.08 -0.27 -15.86
N ILE A 416 -26.12 -0.71 -15.14
CA ILE A 416 -26.22 -2.09 -14.64
C ILE A 416 -26.09 -3.16 -15.73
N HIS A 417 -26.54 -2.90 -16.97
CA HIS A 417 -26.47 -3.86 -18.07
C HIS A 417 -25.05 -4.23 -18.49
N LYS A 418 -24.05 -3.36 -18.24
CA LYS A 418 -22.63 -3.64 -18.49
C LYS A 418 -21.97 -4.40 -17.33
N ASN A 419 -22.65 -4.49 -16.19
CA ASN A 419 -22.06 -4.87 -14.91
C ASN A 419 -22.79 -6.05 -14.25
N LEU A 420 -23.56 -6.83 -15.01
CA LEU A 420 -24.38 -7.93 -14.48
C LEU A 420 -23.56 -9.02 -13.77
N GLN A 421 -22.31 -9.23 -14.20
CA GLN A 421 -21.38 -10.19 -13.59
C GLN A 421 -21.03 -9.84 -12.14
N LEU A 422 -21.07 -8.55 -11.75
CA LEU A 422 -20.80 -8.13 -10.38
C LEU A 422 -21.80 -8.70 -9.38
N ILE A 423 -23.04 -8.98 -9.80
CA ILE A 423 -24.05 -9.62 -8.95
C ILE A 423 -23.56 -11.02 -8.54
N ASP A 424 -23.16 -11.82 -9.53
CA ASP A 424 -22.69 -13.18 -9.27
C ASP A 424 -21.41 -13.19 -8.44
N ARG A 425 -20.47 -12.30 -8.77
CA ARG A 425 -19.19 -12.21 -8.05
C ARG A 425 -19.36 -11.71 -6.62
N THR A 426 -20.21 -10.72 -6.37
CA THR A 426 -20.51 -10.26 -5.00
C THR A 426 -21.14 -11.39 -4.18
N MET A 427 -22.08 -12.12 -4.77
CA MET A 427 -22.70 -13.28 -4.13
C MET A 427 -21.70 -14.41 -3.84
N HIS A 428 -20.76 -14.64 -4.75
CA HIS A 428 -19.71 -15.63 -4.61
C HIS A 428 -18.80 -15.34 -3.41
N VAL A 429 -18.27 -14.12 -3.32
CA VAL A 429 -17.39 -13.73 -2.20
C VAL A 429 -18.14 -13.79 -0.87
N LEU A 430 -19.39 -13.31 -0.80
CA LEU A 430 -20.25 -13.47 0.37
C LEU A 430 -20.38 -14.94 0.78
N HIS A 431 -20.61 -15.83 -0.17
CA HIS A 431 -20.74 -17.26 0.12
C HIS A 431 -19.45 -17.86 0.68
N HIS A 432 -18.28 -17.46 0.18
CA HIS A 432 -16.99 -17.94 0.68
C HIS A 432 -16.75 -17.53 2.13
N VAL A 433 -17.11 -16.30 2.50
CA VAL A 433 -17.02 -15.83 3.89
C VAL A 433 -17.91 -16.69 4.81
N GLU A 434 -19.16 -16.96 4.42
CA GLU A 434 -20.05 -17.82 5.20
C GLU A 434 -19.51 -19.25 5.35
N LEU A 435 -18.99 -19.84 4.26
CA LEU A 435 -18.42 -21.20 4.32
C LEU A 435 -17.23 -21.27 5.28
N HIS A 436 -16.42 -20.22 5.32
CA HIS A 436 -15.31 -20.13 6.25
C HIS A 436 -15.81 -20.06 7.70
N GLU A 437 -16.76 -19.16 8.00
CA GLU A 437 -17.35 -19.03 9.34
C GLU A 437 -18.02 -20.33 9.82
N ASP A 438 -18.78 -21.00 8.96
CA ASP A 438 -19.40 -22.30 9.24
C ASP A 438 -18.31 -23.34 9.59
N SER A 439 -17.19 -23.34 8.86
CA SER A 439 -16.08 -24.26 9.14
C SER A 439 -15.41 -23.99 10.51
N VAL A 440 -15.27 -22.71 10.88
CA VAL A 440 -14.70 -22.29 12.18
C VAL A 440 -15.65 -22.69 13.30
N LEU A 441 -16.96 -22.49 13.11
CA LEU A 441 -17.99 -22.86 14.08
C LEU A 441 -18.02 -24.38 14.31
N GLU A 442 -17.93 -25.18 13.24
CA GLU A 442 -17.86 -26.64 13.35
C GLU A 442 -16.57 -27.13 14.01
N GLN A 443 -15.44 -26.45 13.81
CA GLN A 443 -14.20 -26.75 14.53
C GLN A 443 -14.32 -26.43 16.03
N CYS A 444 -14.96 -25.31 16.38
CA CYS A 444 -15.21 -24.93 17.77
C CYS A 444 -16.11 -25.94 18.48
N LYS A 445 -17.19 -26.42 17.82
CA LYS A 445 -18.07 -27.46 18.37
C LYS A 445 -17.34 -28.77 18.66
N LYS A 446 -16.27 -29.09 17.92
CA LYS A 446 -15.45 -30.29 18.09
C LYS A 446 -14.40 -30.15 19.21
N LYS A 447 -13.84 -28.95 19.42
CA LYS A 447 -12.85 -28.65 20.47
C LYS A 447 -13.54 -28.21 21.77
N ARG A 448 -14.11 -29.16 22.53
CA ARG A 448 -14.76 -28.89 23.83
C ARG A 448 -13.74 -28.68 24.98
N THR A 449 -12.93 -27.63 24.94
CA THR A 449 -12.09 -27.23 26.10
C THR A 449 -12.09 -25.71 26.26
N ASP A 450 -12.65 -25.27 27.39
CA ASP A 450 -12.92 -23.88 27.75
C ASP A 450 -11.62 -23.08 28.02
N SER A 451 -11.14 -22.38 26.99
CA SER A 451 -10.45 -21.08 27.06
C SER A 451 -10.09 -20.58 25.65
N ASP A 452 -9.68 -21.48 24.75
CA ASP A 452 -9.34 -21.17 23.36
C ASP A 452 -10.55 -20.93 22.43
N SER A 453 -11.75 -21.37 22.82
CA SER A 453 -12.95 -21.21 22.00
C SER A 453 -13.47 -19.77 21.95
N GLN A 454 -13.19 -18.96 22.98
CA GLN A 454 -13.64 -17.55 23.04
C GLN A 454 -12.78 -16.62 22.18
N SER A 455 -11.49 -16.92 21.98
CA SER A 455 -10.62 -16.12 21.10
C SER A 455 -10.95 -16.36 19.62
N LEU A 456 -11.38 -17.59 19.26
CA LEU A 456 -11.78 -17.97 17.90
C LEU A 456 -13.16 -17.42 17.47
N LEU A 457 -14.03 -17.08 18.44
CA LEU A 457 -15.38 -16.55 18.20
C LEU A 457 -15.48 -15.02 18.30
N LYS A 458 -14.34 -14.33 18.48
CA LYS A 458 -14.36 -12.87 18.51
C LYS A 458 -14.85 -12.38 17.15
N GLU A 459 -15.98 -11.69 17.13
CA GLU A 459 -16.55 -11.13 15.91
C GLU A 459 -15.49 -10.28 15.21
N ASP A 460 -15.08 -10.76 14.04
CA ASP A 460 -14.16 -10.05 13.18
C ASP A 460 -14.93 -8.87 12.61
N HIS A 461 -14.78 -7.71 13.26
CA HIS A 461 -15.51 -6.49 12.89
C HIS A 461 -15.29 -6.14 11.41
N THR A 462 -14.12 -6.47 10.85
CA THR A 462 -13.84 -6.31 9.43
C THR A 462 -14.70 -7.20 8.55
N ILE A 463 -14.98 -8.45 8.94
CA ILE A 463 -15.90 -9.33 8.21
C ILE A 463 -17.33 -8.79 8.26
N GLN A 464 -17.75 -8.24 9.39
CA GLN A 464 -19.10 -7.67 9.48
C GLN A 464 -19.23 -6.45 8.56
N ILE A 465 -18.26 -5.53 8.59
CA ILE A 465 -18.20 -4.40 7.67
C ILE A 465 -18.19 -4.88 6.21
N PHE A 466 -17.39 -5.90 5.89
CA PHE A 466 -17.36 -6.52 4.58
C PHE A 466 -18.76 -6.99 4.13
N LYS A 467 -19.46 -7.75 4.98
CA LYS A 467 -20.80 -8.25 4.69
C LYS A 467 -21.78 -7.12 4.46
N ASP A 468 -21.74 -6.09 5.31
CA ASP A 468 -22.63 -4.93 5.20
C ASP A 468 -22.45 -4.21 3.86
N ILE A 469 -21.19 -3.97 3.44
CA ILE A 469 -20.85 -3.42 2.11
C ILE A 469 -21.41 -4.30 0.99
N CYS A 470 -21.20 -5.61 1.05
CA CYS A 470 -21.70 -6.52 0.02
C CYS A 470 -23.23 -6.57 -0.03
N HIS A 471 -23.90 -6.56 1.12
CA HIS A 471 -25.36 -6.54 1.19
C HIS A 471 -25.93 -5.26 0.59
N GLU A 472 -25.34 -4.10 0.92
CA GLU A 472 -25.72 -2.82 0.35
C GLU A 472 -25.54 -2.81 -1.17
N PHE A 473 -24.35 -3.19 -1.63
CA PHE A 473 -24.03 -3.18 -3.06
C PHE A 473 -24.94 -4.12 -3.85
N LEU A 474 -25.19 -5.33 -3.32
CA LEU A 474 -26.10 -6.29 -3.92
C LEU A 474 -27.53 -5.76 -3.95
N ALA A 475 -28.00 -5.11 -2.88
CA ALA A 475 -29.33 -4.52 -2.83
C ALA A 475 -29.50 -3.44 -3.92
N ASP A 476 -28.50 -2.57 -4.08
CA ASP A 476 -28.53 -1.51 -5.09
C ASP A 476 -28.48 -2.06 -6.52
N MET A 477 -27.63 -3.06 -6.79
CA MET A 477 -27.58 -3.71 -8.10
C MET A 477 -28.90 -4.39 -8.45
N LEU A 478 -29.47 -5.16 -7.51
CA LEU A 478 -30.75 -5.86 -7.73
C LEU A 478 -31.92 -4.90 -7.93
N ASN A 479 -31.96 -3.81 -7.16
CA ASN A 479 -32.99 -2.77 -7.33
C ASN A 479 -32.85 -2.02 -8.66
N ALA A 480 -31.65 -1.94 -9.24
CA ALA A 480 -31.42 -1.35 -10.55
C ALA A 480 -31.83 -2.27 -11.73
N LEU A 481 -32.05 -3.57 -11.49
CA LEU A 481 -32.41 -4.51 -12.54
C LEU A 481 -33.81 -4.23 -13.09
N LYS A 482 -33.89 -4.23 -14.42
CA LYS A 482 -35.15 -4.19 -15.18
C LYS A 482 -35.38 -5.56 -15.83
N LYS A 483 -36.59 -5.78 -16.34
CA LYS A 483 -37.02 -7.01 -17.03
C LYS A 483 -35.96 -7.61 -17.97
N ASP A 484 -35.40 -6.79 -18.86
CA ASP A 484 -34.42 -7.28 -19.86
C ASP A 484 -33.09 -7.67 -19.22
N ASN A 485 -32.63 -6.92 -18.22
CA ASN A 485 -31.41 -7.23 -17.47
C ASN A 485 -31.58 -8.54 -16.67
N ILE A 486 -32.75 -8.74 -16.06
CA ILE A 486 -33.06 -9.98 -15.33
C ILE A 486 -32.99 -11.17 -16.30
N LYS A 487 -33.66 -11.08 -17.46
CA LYS A 487 -33.59 -12.14 -18.48
C LYS A 487 -32.15 -12.46 -18.89
N ALA A 488 -31.34 -11.43 -19.12
CA ALA A 488 -29.92 -11.62 -19.43
C ALA A 488 -29.16 -12.32 -18.29
N CYS A 489 -29.39 -11.95 -17.03
CA CYS A 489 -28.78 -12.63 -15.88
C CYS A 489 -29.13 -14.12 -15.81
N PHE A 490 -30.36 -14.53 -16.17
CA PHE A 490 -30.74 -15.95 -16.22
C PHE A 490 -30.12 -16.67 -17.42
N GLN A 491 -30.05 -16.01 -18.58
CA GLN A 491 -29.43 -16.57 -19.78
C GLN A 491 -27.94 -16.84 -19.59
N GLU A 492 -27.23 -15.89 -18.98
CA GLU A 492 -25.79 -15.97 -18.70
C GLU A 492 -25.46 -16.75 -17.40
N GLY A 493 -26.49 -17.18 -16.65
CA GLY A 493 -26.30 -17.96 -15.41
C GLY A 493 -25.84 -17.17 -14.19
N TYR A 494 -25.75 -15.85 -14.27
CA TYR A 494 -25.46 -14.96 -13.14
C TYR A 494 -26.54 -15.05 -12.06
N LEU A 495 -27.80 -15.25 -12.45
CA LEU A 495 -28.91 -15.53 -11.56
C LEU A 495 -29.58 -16.86 -11.90
N ASN A 496 -30.07 -17.52 -10.86
CA ASN A 496 -30.98 -18.66 -10.94
C ASN A 496 -31.87 -18.65 -9.67
N GLU A 497 -32.83 -19.56 -9.59
CA GLU A 497 -33.76 -19.64 -8.44
C GLU A 497 -33.02 -19.68 -7.09
N ARG A 498 -32.02 -20.56 -6.94
CA ARG A 498 -31.24 -20.69 -5.70
C ARG A 498 -30.49 -19.40 -5.37
N LYS A 499 -29.86 -18.79 -6.37
CA LYS A 499 -29.12 -17.54 -6.22
C LYS A 499 -30.05 -16.39 -5.83
N CYS A 500 -31.22 -16.27 -6.46
CA CYS A 500 -32.22 -15.26 -6.11
C CYS A 500 -32.71 -15.41 -4.67
N CYS A 501 -33.06 -16.63 -4.25
CA CYS A 501 -33.47 -16.90 -2.87
C CYS A 501 -32.38 -16.52 -1.87
N LYS A 502 -31.11 -16.80 -2.18
CA LYS A 502 -29.98 -16.45 -1.31
C LYS A 502 -29.76 -14.93 -1.25
N ALA A 503 -29.77 -14.27 -2.41
CA ALA A 503 -29.62 -12.82 -2.49
C ALA A 503 -30.71 -12.08 -1.70
N ILE A 504 -31.97 -12.51 -1.80
CA ILE A 504 -33.07 -11.96 -0.98
C ILE A 504 -32.78 -12.13 0.52
N LYS A 505 -32.33 -13.32 0.96
CA LYS A 505 -31.99 -13.55 2.38
C LYS A 505 -30.88 -12.63 2.88
N TYR A 506 -29.89 -12.33 2.03
CA TYR A 506 -28.81 -11.40 2.37
C TYR A 506 -29.30 -9.97 2.59
N ILE A 507 -30.17 -9.47 1.70
CA ILE A 507 -30.52 -8.05 1.69
C ILE A 507 -31.75 -7.71 2.54
N VAL A 508 -32.67 -8.65 2.75
CA VAL A 508 -33.93 -8.42 3.49
C VAL A 508 -33.76 -7.80 4.87
N PRO A 509 -32.76 -8.19 5.71
CA PRO A 509 -32.61 -7.64 7.05
C PRO A 509 -32.52 -6.11 7.09
N ASN A 510 -31.84 -5.49 6.12
CA ASN A 510 -31.55 -4.06 6.13
C ASN A 510 -32.09 -3.30 4.89
N TYR A 511 -32.46 -4.00 3.81
CA TYR A 511 -32.79 -3.42 2.49
C TYR A 511 -34.11 -3.97 1.91
N GLN A 512 -35.15 -4.06 2.73
CA GLN A 512 -36.46 -4.62 2.33
C GLN A 512 -37.11 -3.87 1.15
N SER A 513 -36.89 -2.56 1.02
CA SER A 513 -37.42 -1.76 -0.09
C SER A 513 -36.81 -2.20 -1.42
N GLN A 514 -35.47 -2.33 -1.47
CA GLN A 514 -34.72 -2.81 -2.63
C GLN A 514 -35.11 -4.25 -2.98
N ALA A 515 -35.26 -5.11 -1.96
CA ALA A 515 -35.73 -6.48 -2.15
C ALA A 515 -37.13 -6.52 -2.80
N SER A 516 -38.05 -5.69 -2.34
CA SER A 516 -39.39 -5.57 -2.90
C SER A 516 -39.38 -5.03 -4.34
N GLY A 517 -38.50 -4.06 -4.64
CA GLY A 517 -38.30 -3.55 -6.00
C GLY A 517 -37.83 -4.64 -6.96
N PHE A 518 -36.86 -5.46 -6.56
CA PHE A 518 -36.38 -6.59 -7.35
C PHE A 518 -37.45 -7.67 -7.53
N ILE A 519 -38.20 -8.05 -6.47
CA ILE A 519 -39.29 -9.04 -6.57
C ILE A 519 -40.39 -8.57 -7.53
N LYS A 520 -40.72 -7.27 -7.50
CA LYS A 520 -41.65 -6.67 -8.45
C LYS A 520 -41.14 -6.77 -9.88
N ALA A 521 -39.87 -6.44 -10.14
CA ALA A 521 -39.28 -6.60 -11.47
C ALA A 521 -39.24 -8.08 -11.91
N MET A 522 -39.00 -9.02 -10.97
CA MET A 522 -39.03 -10.47 -11.22
C MET A 522 -40.40 -10.95 -11.66
N SER A 523 -41.49 -10.37 -11.14
CA SER A 523 -42.87 -10.76 -11.51
C SER A 523 -43.17 -10.58 -13.01
N GLU A 524 -42.43 -9.69 -13.69
CA GLU A 524 -42.55 -9.48 -15.13
C GLU A 524 -41.79 -10.52 -15.98
N VAL A 525 -40.94 -11.32 -15.35
CA VAL A 525 -40.09 -12.36 -15.97
C VAL A 525 -40.55 -13.76 -15.58
N ASP A 526 -40.73 -14.01 -14.29
CA ASP A 526 -41.17 -15.28 -13.71
C ASP A 526 -42.06 -15.03 -12.47
N GLY A 527 -43.37 -15.19 -12.66
CA GLY A 527 -44.36 -15.01 -11.58
C GLY A 527 -44.24 -16.05 -10.46
N ASN A 528 -43.90 -17.30 -10.78
CA ASN A 528 -43.81 -18.38 -9.78
C ASN A 528 -42.59 -18.16 -8.87
N LEU A 529 -41.45 -17.77 -9.46
CA LEU A 529 -40.28 -17.43 -8.69
C LEU A 529 -40.53 -16.17 -7.85
N SER A 530 -41.18 -15.15 -8.40
CA SER A 530 -41.57 -13.94 -7.66
C SER A 530 -42.42 -14.27 -6.42
N GLU A 531 -43.43 -15.14 -6.54
CA GLU A 531 -44.23 -15.61 -5.40
C GLU A 531 -43.39 -16.36 -4.35
N THR A 532 -42.40 -17.13 -4.79
CA THR A 532 -41.48 -17.84 -3.89
C THR A 532 -40.59 -16.86 -3.13
N LEU A 533 -40.05 -15.85 -3.80
CA LEU A 533 -39.23 -14.82 -3.17
C LEU A 533 -40.05 -13.92 -2.23
N GLN A 534 -41.31 -13.64 -2.56
CA GLN A 534 -42.20 -12.84 -1.72
C GLN A 534 -42.40 -13.46 -0.32
N LYS A 535 -42.39 -14.79 -0.22
CA LYS A 535 -42.50 -15.53 1.07
C LYS A 535 -41.27 -15.35 1.97
N LEU A 536 -40.16 -14.86 1.44
CA LEU A 536 -38.94 -14.57 2.21
C LEU A 536 -38.95 -13.17 2.83
N LEU A 537 -39.88 -12.30 2.43
CA LEU A 537 -40.06 -11.01 3.09
C LEU A 537 -40.76 -11.22 4.44
N PRO A 538 -40.37 -10.47 5.49
CA PRO A 538 -41.13 -10.48 6.74
C PRO A 538 -42.57 -10.04 6.45
N LEU A 539 -43.54 -10.75 7.05
CA LEU A 539 -44.95 -10.37 6.98
C LEU A 539 -45.05 -8.93 7.47
N SER A 540 -45.61 -8.03 6.64
CA SER A 540 -45.85 -6.65 7.04
C SER A 540 -46.65 -6.66 8.34
N SER A 541 -46.09 -6.08 9.40
CA SER A 541 -46.80 -5.88 10.67
C SER A 541 -47.92 -4.84 10.56
N ASP A 542 -48.16 -4.29 9.38
CA ASP A 542 -49.28 -3.41 9.11
C ASP A 542 -50.42 -4.18 8.42
N GLY A 543 -51.44 -4.45 9.22
CA GLY A 543 -52.81 -4.57 8.76
C GLY A 543 -53.75 -5.01 9.88
N PRO A 544 -55.02 -4.61 9.87
CA PRO A 544 -55.64 -3.38 9.40
C PRO A 544 -55.85 -2.32 10.50
#